data_AF-A0A841DGW6-F1
#
_entry.id   AF-A0A841DGW6-F1
#
_cell.length_a   1.000
_cell.length_b   1.000
_cell.length_c   1.000
_cell.angle_alpha   90.00
_cell.angle_beta   90.00
_cell.angle_gamma   90.00
#
_symmetry.space_group_name_H-M   'P 1'
#
loop_
_entity.id
_entity.type
_entity.pdbx_description
1 polymer ?
#
loop_
_entity_poly.entity_id
_entity_poly.type
_entity_poly.pdbx_seq_one_letter_code
_entity_poly.pdbx_strand_id
1 'polypeptide(L)'
;MKRRTVALAIAVPLVLAAAVIVTVVLRSAAAPAAAVSGGVPAAPAGTAEPVADARSQRTGEQTAGTDAPRTPEEIYLAATAAHLCAVQSTVYSDPKEMAEAYAAAPEYPGLTGGQISELDRRLDGDAAFSARLTQRLADTCRPAAAP
;
A
#
# COMPACT_ATOMS: atom_id res chain seq x y z
N MET A 1 -52.66 41.03 10.76
CA MET A 1 -51.52 40.49 9.98
C MET A 1 -50.89 39.38 10.81
N LYS A 2 -51.01 38.11 10.38
CA LYS A 2 -50.75 36.92 11.20
C LYS A 2 -50.01 35.90 10.33
N ARG A 3 -48.68 35.92 10.38
CA ARG A 3 -47.83 34.93 9.68
C ARG A 3 -47.46 33.85 10.70
N ARG A 4 -48.06 32.67 10.52
CA ARG A 4 -47.83 31.47 11.34
C ARG A 4 -46.51 30.83 10.90
N THR A 5 -45.56 30.79 11.82
CA THR A 5 -44.30 30.04 11.73
C THR A 5 -44.65 28.55 11.79
N VAL A 6 -44.46 27.83 10.68
CA VAL A 6 -44.59 26.37 10.64
C VAL A 6 -43.19 25.80 10.89
N ALA A 7 -42.97 25.38 12.13
CA ALA A 7 -41.85 24.53 12.51
C ALA A 7 -42.13 23.11 12.00
N LEU A 8 -41.40 22.66 10.98
CA LEU A 8 -41.38 21.26 10.58
C LEU A 8 -40.16 20.61 11.25
N ALA A 9 -40.38 20.10 12.47
CA ALA A 9 -39.45 19.22 13.15
C ALA A 9 -39.56 17.83 12.52
N ILE A 10 -38.61 17.48 11.65
CA ILE A 10 -38.45 16.10 11.17
C ILE A 10 -37.55 15.39 12.17
N ALA A 11 -38.18 14.53 12.96
CA ALA A 11 -37.57 13.61 13.90
C ALA A 11 -36.62 12.65 13.15
N VAL A 12 -35.41 12.49 13.66
CA VAL A 12 -34.45 11.45 13.25
C VAL A 12 -34.37 10.44 14.39
N PRO A 13 -34.93 9.22 14.24
CA PRO A 13 -34.57 8.10 15.08
C PRO A 13 -33.78 7.09 14.25
N LEU A 14 -32.50 6.85 14.58
CA LEU A 14 -31.94 5.51 14.40
C LEU A 14 -30.81 5.25 15.38
N VAL A 15 -31.19 4.41 16.34
CA VAL A 15 -30.40 3.73 17.37
C VAL A 15 -29.73 2.51 16.72
N LEU A 16 -28.68 1.98 17.37
CA LEU A 16 -27.90 0.76 17.07
C LEU A 16 -26.80 0.95 16.01
N ALA A 17 -25.51 0.69 16.25
CA ALA A 17 -24.92 -0.39 17.03
C ALA A 17 -23.59 0.02 17.68
N ALA A 18 -23.60 0.13 19.01
CA ALA A 18 -22.42 -0.08 19.83
C ALA A 18 -22.45 -1.54 20.32
N ALA A 19 -21.28 -2.15 20.49
CA ALA A 19 -21.03 -3.49 21.06
C ALA A 19 -20.88 -4.68 20.10
N VAL A 20 -19.86 -4.67 19.22
CA VAL A 20 -19.20 -5.90 18.75
C VAL A 20 -17.70 -5.64 18.47
N ILE A 21 -16.92 -5.16 19.44
CA ILE A 21 -15.45 -5.09 19.30
C ILE A 21 -14.79 -5.42 20.65
N VAL A 22 -15.15 -6.54 21.28
CA VAL A 22 -14.47 -7.05 22.49
C VAL A 22 -14.50 -8.58 22.48
N THR A 23 -13.79 -9.25 21.55
CA THR A 23 -13.56 -10.72 21.67
C THR A 23 -12.53 -11.36 20.72
N VAL A 24 -11.66 -10.61 20.02
CA VAL A 24 -10.62 -11.24 19.17
C VAL A 24 -9.23 -10.71 19.49
N VAL A 25 -8.89 -10.70 20.78
CA VAL A 25 -7.50 -10.64 21.25
C VAL A 25 -7.32 -11.85 22.16
N LEU A 26 -6.18 -12.54 22.01
CA LEU A 26 -5.73 -13.77 22.68
C LEU A 26 -6.04 -15.10 21.96
N ARG A 27 -5.21 -15.46 20.97
CA ARG A 27 -4.37 -16.69 21.02
C ARG A 27 -3.54 -16.87 19.74
N SER A 28 -2.47 -16.10 19.64
CA SER A 28 -1.32 -16.46 18.79
C SER A 28 -0.18 -16.87 19.71
N ALA A 29 0.07 -18.17 19.81
CA ALA A 29 1.28 -18.71 20.43
C ALA A 29 1.69 -20.01 19.73
N ALA A 30 2.98 -20.03 19.36
CA ALA A 30 3.86 -21.17 19.10
C ALA A 30 3.84 -21.84 17.70
N ALA A 31 4.92 -21.54 16.95
CA ALA A 31 5.58 -22.40 15.97
C ALA A 31 6.31 -23.57 16.70
N PRO A 32 7.20 -24.40 16.06
CA PRO A 32 7.37 -24.86 14.68
C PRO A 32 7.43 -26.42 14.58
N ALA A 33 7.46 -27.01 13.38
CA ALA A 33 8.29 -28.19 13.09
C ALA A 33 8.31 -28.53 11.59
N ALA A 34 9.52 -28.52 11.04
CA ALA A 34 9.86 -28.94 9.70
C ALA A 34 9.67 -30.46 9.53
N ALA A 35 9.13 -30.87 8.39
CA ALA A 35 9.24 -32.23 7.87
C ALA A 35 9.96 -32.16 6.51
N VAL A 36 11.24 -32.49 6.53
CA VAL A 36 12.06 -32.77 5.35
C VAL A 36 12.13 -34.28 5.18
N SER A 37 11.84 -34.79 3.97
CA SER A 37 12.51 -35.95 3.34
C SER A 37 11.71 -36.48 2.15
N GLY A 38 12.37 -36.53 1.00
CA GLY A 38 11.89 -37.07 -0.27
C GLY A 38 12.55 -36.25 -1.37
N GLY A 39 13.72 -36.59 -1.90
CA GLY A 39 14.14 -37.91 -2.36
C GLY A 39 13.73 -38.05 -3.82
N VAL A 40 14.69 -38.44 -4.68
CA VAL A 40 14.60 -38.87 -6.10
C VAL A 40 15.48 -38.01 -7.04
N PRO A 41 16.19 -38.62 -8.01
CA PRO A 41 17.60 -38.35 -8.29
C PRO A 41 17.91 -37.83 -9.71
N ALA A 42 19.22 -37.70 -9.95
CA ALA A 42 19.93 -37.93 -11.21
C ALA A 42 19.83 -36.88 -12.33
N ALA A 43 20.99 -36.28 -12.58
CA ALA A 43 21.35 -35.57 -13.80
C ALA A 43 21.21 -36.46 -15.06
N PRO A 44 21.01 -35.83 -16.22
CA PRO A 44 22.08 -35.93 -17.19
C PRO A 44 22.54 -34.58 -17.76
N ALA A 45 23.82 -34.57 -18.11
CA ALA A 45 24.49 -33.53 -18.86
C ALA A 45 23.83 -33.28 -20.22
N GLY A 46 23.68 -32.01 -20.57
CA GLY A 46 23.26 -31.55 -21.89
C GLY A 46 23.98 -30.26 -22.21
N THR A 47 25.10 -30.38 -22.92
CA THR A 47 25.85 -29.29 -23.53
C THR A 47 24.99 -28.59 -24.59
N ALA A 48 24.73 -27.29 -24.43
CA ALA A 48 24.37 -26.38 -25.53
C ALA A 48 24.49 -24.90 -25.07
N GLU A 49 25.67 -24.32 -25.27
CA GLU A 49 25.81 -22.88 -25.58
C GLU A 49 25.82 -22.72 -27.12
N PRO A 50 25.69 -21.51 -27.70
CA PRO A 50 25.02 -20.29 -27.24
C PRO A 50 24.04 -19.75 -28.31
N VAL A 51 22.98 -19.04 -27.93
CA VAL A 51 22.30 -18.10 -28.85
C VAL A 51 22.00 -16.82 -28.10
N ALA A 52 22.83 -15.82 -28.38
CA ALA A 52 22.50 -14.43 -28.16
C ALA A 52 21.35 -14.05 -29.10
N ASP A 53 20.18 -13.73 -28.56
CA ASP A 53 19.23 -12.85 -29.24
C ASP A 53 18.93 -11.66 -28.34
N ALA A 54 19.56 -10.55 -28.72
CA ALA A 54 19.36 -9.25 -28.17
C ALA A 54 18.08 -8.65 -28.77
N ARG A 55 16.98 -8.62 -28.01
CA ARG A 55 15.93 -7.59 -28.12
C ARG A 55 14.80 -7.79 -27.11
N SER A 56 14.97 -7.22 -25.93
CA SER A 56 13.95 -6.38 -25.30
C SER A 56 14.52 -5.76 -24.02
N GLN A 57 15.59 -4.99 -24.22
CA GLN A 57 15.79 -3.82 -23.38
C GLN A 57 14.65 -2.85 -23.70
N ARG A 58 13.48 -3.04 -23.07
CA ARG A 58 12.71 -1.87 -22.67
C ARG A 58 13.51 -1.27 -21.53
N THR A 59 14.53 -0.53 -21.93
CA THR A 59 15.01 0.66 -21.25
C THR A 59 13.78 1.55 -21.12
N GLY A 60 12.94 1.27 -20.13
CA GLY A 60 12.26 2.32 -19.42
C GLY A 60 13.41 3.14 -18.86
N GLU A 61 13.70 4.22 -19.57
CA GLU A 61 14.47 5.34 -19.08
C GLU A 61 13.76 5.79 -17.80
N GLN A 62 14.04 5.11 -16.69
CA GLN A 62 13.89 5.64 -15.36
C GLN A 62 14.87 6.79 -15.37
N THR A 63 14.36 7.96 -15.77
CA THR A 63 15.04 9.22 -15.67
C THR A 63 15.65 9.21 -14.28
N ALA A 64 16.98 9.10 -14.23
CA ALA A 64 17.77 9.26 -13.04
C ALA A 64 17.61 10.73 -12.63
N GLY A 65 16.44 11.05 -12.10
CA GLY A 65 16.16 12.29 -11.43
C GLY A 65 17.05 12.28 -10.22
N THR A 66 18.12 13.07 -10.32
CA THR A 66 18.98 13.57 -9.26
C THR A 66 18.62 12.99 -7.89
N ASP A 67 19.43 12.04 -7.43
CA ASP A 67 19.38 11.47 -6.09
C ASP A 67 19.76 12.56 -5.08
N ALA A 68 18.90 13.55 -4.92
CA ALA A 68 18.94 14.47 -3.81
C ALA A 68 18.71 13.65 -2.54
N PRO A 69 19.42 13.93 -1.43
CA PRO A 69 19.20 13.24 -0.18
C PRO A 69 17.72 13.35 0.18
N ARG A 70 16.99 12.23 0.07
CA ARG A 70 15.58 12.20 0.44
C ARG A 70 15.49 12.04 1.94
N THR A 71 14.73 12.91 2.57
CA THR A 71 14.42 12.76 3.99
C THR A 71 13.63 11.46 4.22
N PRO A 72 13.67 10.87 5.42
CA PRO A 72 12.87 9.69 5.73
C PRO A 72 11.38 9.87 5.44
N GLU A 73 10.87 11.08 5.70
CA GLU A 73 9.50 11.46 5.40
C GLU A 73 9.22 11.44 3.88
N GLU A 74 10.09 12.00 3.05
CA GLU A 74 9.90 11.99 1.59
C GLU A 74 9.95 10.58 1.01
N ILE A 75 10.84 9.71 1.52
CA ILE A 75 10.91 8.30 1.13
C ILE A 75 9.59 7.61 1.45
N TYR A 76 9.12 7.78 2.68
CA TYR A 76 7.86 7.19 3.14
C TYR A 76 6.68 7.67 2.29
N LEU A 77 6.50 8.99 2.14
CA LEU A 77 5.40 9.57 1.37
C LEU A 77 5.43 9.13 -0.09
N ALA A 78 6.62 9.05 -0.71
CA ALA A 78 6.76 8.59 -2.09
C ALA A 78 6.43 7.10 -2.25
N ALA A 79 6.95 6.23 -1.37
CA ALA A 79 6.69 4.79 -1.42
C ALA A 79 5.22 4.47 -1.17
N THR A 80 4.61 5.07 -0.14
CA THR A 80 3.19 4.90 0.16
C THR A 80 2.31 5.42 -0.99
N ALA A 81 2.63 6.59 -1.55
CA ALA A 81 1.86 7.12 -2.67
C ALA A 81 1.95 6.22 -3.91
N ALA A 82 3.15 5.73 -4.25
CA ALA A 82 3.35 4.84 -5.38
C ALA A 82 2.60 3.51 -5.21
N HIS A 83 2.64 2.93 -4.01
CA HIS A 83 1.93 1.68 -3.71
C HIS A 83 0.41 1.84 -3.82
N LEU A 84 -0.18 2.83 -3.15
CA LEU A 84 -1.61 3.07 -3.22
C LEU A 84 -2.08 3.40 -4.64
N CYS A 85 -1.22 4.06 -5.43
CA CYS A 85 -1.50 4.29 -6.83
C CYS A 85 -1.50 3.01 -7.65
N ALA A 86 -0.49 2.16 -7.47
CA ALA A 86 -0.39 0.86 -8.13
C ALA A 86 -1.61 -0.01 -7.82
N VAL A 87 -1.99 -0.11 -6.53
CA VAL A 87 -3.17 -0.86 -6.09
C VAL A 87 -4.45 -0.31 -6.74
N GLN A 88 -4.65 1.02 -6.76
CA GLN A 88 -5.84 1.61 -7.38
C GLN A 88 -5.88 1.52 -8.91
N SER A 89 -4.72 1.46 -9.56
CA SER A 89 -4.63 1.30 -11.02
C SER A 89 -4.77 -0.15 -11.48
N THR A 90 -4.78 -1.11 -10.54
CA THR A 90 -4.85 -2.53 -10.83
C THR A 90 -6.31 -3.00 -10.87
N VAL A 91 -6.67 -3.72 -11.93
CA VAL A 91 -7.96 -4.42 -12.01
C VAL A 91 -7.77 -5.83 -11.45
N TYR A 92 -8.39 -6.10 -10.30
CA TYR A 92 -8.36 -7.41 -9.65
C TYR A 92 -9.47 -8.31 -10.17
N SER A 93 -9.14 -9.56 -10.48
CA SER A 93 -10.13 -10.57 -10.86
C SER A 93 -10.68 -11.32 -9.64
N ASP A 94 -9.92 -11.35 -8.54
CA ASP A 94 -10.31 -11.95 -7.26
C ASP A 94 -10.40 -10.88 -6.15
N PRO A 95 -11.53 -10.74 -5.43
CA PRO A 95 -11.63 -9.83 -4.30
C PRO A 95 -10.63 -10.12 -3.18
N LYS A 96 -10.16 -11.37 -3.03
CA LYS A 96 -9.14 -11.70 -2.02
C LYS A 96 -7.80 -11.08 -2.37
N GLU A 97 -7.37 -11.16 -3.63
CA GLU A 97 -6.13 -10.51 -4.09
C GLU A 97 -6.17 -8.99 -3.91
N MET A 98 -7.33 -8.37 -4.16
CA MET A 98 -7.52 -6.94 -3.90
C MET A 98 -7.32 -6.61 -2.41
N ALA A 99 -7.95 -7.38 -1.51
CA ALA A 99 -7.82 -7.16 -0.07
C ALA A 99 -6.38 -7.34 0.42
N GLU A 100 -5.68 -8.37 -0.08
CA GLU A 100 -4.27 -8.61 0.22
C GLU A 100 -3.38 -7.47 -0.28
N ALA A 101 -3.65 -6.93 -1.47
CA ALA A 101 -2.90 -5.80 -2.01
C ALA A 101 -3.05 -4.51 -1.17
N TYR A 102 -4.24 -4.22 -0.65
CA TYR A 102 -4.45 -3.08 0.26
C TYR A 102 -3.89 -3.31 1.68
N ALA A 103 -3.79 -4.56 2.12
CA ALA A 103 -3.23 -4.90 3.43
C ALA A 103 -1.69 -4.98 3.42
N ALA A 104 -1.08 -5.14 2.24
CA ALA A 104 0.36 -5.21 2.10
C ALA A 104 1.01 -3.86 2.44
N ALA A 105 2.09 -3.90 3.23
CA ALA A 105 2.91 -2.72 3.46
C ALA A 105 3.82 -2.49 2.24
N PRO A 106 4.01 -1.23 1.80
CA PRO A 106 4.99 -0.94 0.77
C PRO A 106 6.42 -1.13 1.28
N GLU A 107 7.35 -1.31 0.35
CA GLU A 107 8.77 -1.33 0.67
C GLU A 107 9.29 0.09 0.90
N TYR A 108 9.97 0.30 2.03
CA TYR A 108 10.53 1.58 2.42
C TYR A 108 12.07 1.53 2.41
N PRO A 109 12.73 1.78 1.26
CA PRO A 109 14.17 1.64 1.13
C PRO A 109 14.91 2.59 2.08
N GLY A 110 15.78 2.04 2.92
CA GLY A 110 16.59 2.82 3.86
C GLY A 110 15.85 3.30 5.12
N LEU A 111 14.57 2.92 5.32
CA LEU A 111 13.86 3.18 6.57
C LEU A 111 13.91 1.97 7.50
N THR A 112 14.11 2.26 8.78
CA THR A 112 13.97 1.27 9.85
C THR A 112 12.50 1.13 10.26
N GLY A 113 12.12 -0.03 10.84
CA GLY A 113 10.76 -0.25 11.35
C GLY A 113 10.30 0.79 12.38
N GLY A 114 11.22 1.33 13.18
CA GLY A 114 10.93 2.41 14.13
C GLY A 114 10.58 3.74 13.44
N GLN A 115 11.28 4.08 12.35
CA GLN A 115 10.95 5.27 11.55
C GLN A 115 9.61 5.13 10.84
N ILE A 116 9.32 3.95 10.29
CA ILE A 116 8.03 3.66 9.65
C ILE A 116 6.90 3.80 10.67
N SER A 117 7.02 3.18 11.85
CA SER A 117 6.00 3.25 12.91
C SER A 117 5.75 4.67 13.43
N GLU A 118 6.78 5.52 13.45
CA GLU A 118 6.63 6.94 13.79
C GLU A 118 5.84 7.70 12.72
N LEU A 119 6.19 7.48 11.45
CA LEU A 119 5.54 8.14 10.32
C LEU A 119 4.09 7.67 10.15
N ASP A 120 3.81 6.39 10.38
CA ASP A 120 2.44 5.85 10.46
C ASP A 120 1.63 6.58 11.53
N ARG A 121 2.18 6.72 12.75
CA ARG A 121 1.50 7.44 13.84
C ARG A 121 1.22 8.91 13.48
N ARG A 122 2.12 9.53 12.71
CA ARG A 122 1.92 10.91 12.23
C ARG A 122 0.79 11.01 11.22
N LEU A 123 0.50 9.99 10.41
CA LEU A 123 -0.66 10.03 9.52
C LEU A 123 -1.99 10.21 10.27
N ASP A 124 -2.10 9.65 11.48
CA ASP A 124 -3.31 9.74 12.29
C ASP A 124 -3.40 11.05 13.08
N GLY A 125 -2.25 11.61 13.50
CA GLY A 125 -2.19 12.74 14.45
C GLY A 125 -1.75 14.09 13.86
N ASP A 126 -1.11 14.11 12.69
CA ASP A 126 -0.56 15.31 12.04
C ASP A 126 -1.27 15.57 10.72
N ALA A 127 -2.31 16.40 10.75
CA ALA A 127 -3.11 16.73 9.58
C ALA A 127 -2.29 17.32 8.42
N ALA A 128 -1.19 18.02 8.71
CA ALA A 128 -0.32 18.56 7.67
C ALA A 128 0.48 17.45 6.96
N PHE A 129 0.90 16.43 7.71
CA PHE A 129 1.55 15.24 7.14
C PHE A 129 0.59 14.46 6.24
N SER A 130 -0.65 14.24 6.67
CA SER A 130 -1.68 13.55 5.85
C SER A 130 -2.05 14.36 4.59
N ALA A 131 -2.08 15.68 4.69
CA ALA A 131 -2.27 16.55 3.52
C ALA A 131 -1.12 16.43 2.51
N ARG A 132 0.15 16.35 2.98
CA ARG A 132 1.30 16.09 2.11
C ARG A 132 1.22 14.72 1.44
N LEU A 133 0.80 13.67 2.15
CA LEU A 133 0.56 12.36 1.53
C LEU A 133 -0.51 12.45 0.44
N THR A 134 -1.62 13.15 0.72
CA THR A 134 -2.71 13.33 -0.24
C THR A 134 -2.25 14.06 -1.50
N GLN A 135 -1.46 15.12 -1.34
CA GLN A 135 -0.87 15.83 -2.47
C GLN A 135 0.08 14.90 -3.26
N ARG A 136 0.96 14.18 -2.55
CA ARG A 136 1.89 13.25 -3.18
C ARG A 136 1.18 12.15 -3.96
N LEU A 137 0.07 11.64 -3.44
CA LEU A 137 -0.81 10.69 -4.12
C LEU A 137 -1.38 11.26 -5.41
N ALA A 138 -1.92 12.48 -5.37
CA ALA A 138 -2.46 13.16 -6.55
C ALA A 138 -1.39 13.32 -7.64
N ASP A 139 -0.19 13.77 -7.27
CA ASP A 139 0.94 13.96 -8.18
C ASP A 139 1.42 12.63 -8.77
N THR A 140 1.43 11.56 -7.96
CA THR A 140 1.91 10.23 -8.37
C THR A 140 0.94 9.54 -9.32
N CYS A 141 -0.37 9.64 -9.07
CA CYS A 141 -1.40 9.01 -9.90
C CYS A 141 -1.81 9.80 -11.12
N ARG A 142 -1.57 11.10 -11.13
CA ARG A 142 -1.77 11.96 -12.28
C ARG A 142 -0.51 12.80 -12.47
N PRO A 143 0.58 12.21 -12.99
CA PRO A 143 1.73 13.00 -13.37
C PRO A 143 1.23 14.04 -14.36
N ALA A 144 1.42 15.33 -14.04
CA ALA A 144 1.04 16.41 -14.94
C ALA A 144 1.66 16.08 -16.30
N ALA A 145 0.82 15.94 -17.33
CA ALA A 145 1.30 15.66 -18.68
C ALA A 145 2.35 16.72 -19.02
N ALA A 146 3.59 16.30 -19.24
CA ALA A 146 4.66 17.20 -19.62
C ALA A 146 4.23 17.97 -20.90
N PRO A 147 4.47 19.29 -20.96
CA PRO A 147 4.07 20.12 -22.11
C PRO A 147 4.73 19.66 -23.42
#